data_AF-A0A2W6YFW6-F1
#
_entry.id   AF-A0A2W6YFW6-F1
#
_cell.length_a   1.000
_cell.length_b   1.000
_cell.length_c   1.000
_cell.angle_alpha   90.00
_cell.angle_beta   90.00
_cell.angle_gamma   90.00
#
_symmetry.space_group_name_H-M   'P 1'
#
loop_
_entity.id
_entity.type
_entity.pdbx_description
1 polymer ?
#
loop_
_entity_poly.entity_id
_entity_poly.type
_entity_poly.pdbx_seq_one_letter_code
_entity_poly.pdbx_strand_id
1 'polypeptide(L)' 'MCPLPALKVRKALKTMHPGEDLSVTCTDPMSAIDIPHLLSQTGDVLRESSVEAGEYRFLLEKA' A
#
# COMPACT_ATOMS: atom_id res chain seq x y z
N MET A 1 -8.04 2.72 -18.40
CA MET A 1 -7.01 1.78 -17.92
C MET A 1 -6.28 2.49 -16.78
N CYS A 2 -6.80 2.37 -15.56
CA CYS A 2 -6.28 3.12 -14.42
C CYS A 2 -5.01 2.43 -13.91
N PRO A 3 -3.92 3.16 -13.63
CA PRO A 3 -2.74 2.54 -13.04
C PRO A 3 -3.13 1.98 -11.68
N LEU A 4 -2.92 0.67 -11.51
CA LEU A 4 -3.27 -0.10 -10.31
C LEU A 4 -2.79 0.63 -9.04
N PRO A 5 -3.58 0.65 -7.95
CA PRO A 5 -3.20 1.29 -6.68
C PRO A 5 -1.77 0.94 -6.23
N ALA A 6 -1.35 -0.32 -6.39
CA ALA A 6 -0.01 -0.78 -6.09
C ALA A 6 1.10 -0.07 -6.87
N LEU A 7 0.87 0.39 -8.12
CA LEU A 7 1.87 1.16 -8.87
C LEU A 7 2.15 2.52 -8.19
N LYS A 8 1.11 3.18 -7.68
CA LYS A 8 1.26 4.45 -6.96
C LYS A 8 1.99 4.23 -5.63
N VAL A 9 1.58 3.20 -4.87
CA VAL A 9 2.23 2.82 -3.61
C VAL A 9 3.71 2.52 -3.84
N ARG A 10 4.05 1.71 -4.84
CA ARG A 10 5.44 1.39 -5.18
C ARG A 10 6.26 2.62 -5.52
N LYS A 11 5.67 3.59 -6.23
CA LYS A 11 6.37 4.83 -6.59
C LYS A 11 6.64 5.69 -5.35
N ALA A 12 5.69 5.76 -4.41
CA ALA A 12 5.85 6.48 -3.15
C ALA A 12 6.93 5.82 -2.27
N LEU A 13 6.85 4.50 -2.05
CA LEU A 13 7.84 3.76 -1.26
C LEU A 13 9.26 3.87 -1.83
N LYS A 14 9.43 3.95 -3.16
CA LYS A 14 10.75 4.16 -3.77
C LYS A 14 11.43 5.49 -3.40
N THR A 15 10.66 6.50 -3.00
CA THR A 15 11.18 7.81 -2.63
C THR A 15 11.26 8.03 -1.12
N MET A 16 10.80 7.06 -0.33
CA MET A 16 10.78 7.13 1.13
C MET A 16 12.05 6.55 1.75
N HIS A 17 12.38 7.03 2.94
CA HIS A 17 13.47 6.51 3.76
C HIS A 17 12.99 5.34 4.62
N PRO A 18 13.86 4.36 4.91
CA PRO A 18 13.57 3.30 5.88
C PRO A 18 13.07 3.86 7.22
N GLY A 19 12.01 3.26 7.75
CA GLY A 19 11.31 3.68 8.96
C GLY A 19 10.23 4.75 8.75
N GLU A 20 10.02 5.25 7.53
CA GLU A 20 8.90 6.14 7.23
C GLU A 20 7.60 5.36 6.97
N ASP A 21 6.49 5.91 7.47
CA ASP A 21 5.16 5.36 7.29
C ASP A 21 4.41 5.98 6.10
N LEU A 22 3.68 5.14 5.36
CA LEU A 22 2.82 5.52 4.25
C LEU A 22 1.39 5.01 4.51
N SER A 23 0.47 5.95 4.68
CA SER A 23 -0.97 5.66 4.71
C SER A 23 -1.53 5.67 3.29
N VAL A 24 -2.25 4.61 2.91
CA VAL A 24 -2.88 4.45 1.60
C VAL A 24 -4.37 4.23 1.80
N THR A 25 -5.19 5.07 1.16
CA THR A 25 -6.64 4.89 1.10
C THR A 25 -7.07 4.67 -0.33
N CYS A 26 -7.87 3.64 -0.58
CA CYS A 26 -8.38 3.31 -1.89
C CYS A 26 -9.77 2.67 -1.81
N THR A 27 -10.62 2.95 -2.79
CA THR A 27 -11.98 2.38 -2.89
C THR A 27 -12.02 1.12 -3.75
N ASP A 28 -10.87 0.65 -4.22
CA ASP A 28 -10.76 -0.47 -5.14
C ASP A 28 -10.48 -1.77 -4.37
N PRO A 29 -11.31 -2.81 -4.52
CA PRO A 29 -11.18 -4.06 -3.76
C PRO A 29 -9.94 -4.86 -4.11
N MET A 30 -9.36 -4.70 -5.31
CA MET A 30 -8.12 -5.38 -5.68
C MET A 30 -6.93 -4.88 -4.86
N SER A 31 -7.01 -3.68 -4.28
CA SER A 31 -5.97 -3.15 -3.39
C SER A 31 -5.66 -4.05 -2.20
N ALA A 32 -6.66 -4.78 -1.71
CA ALA A 32 -6.49 -5.75 -0.62
C ALA A 32 -5.59 -6.95 -1.00
N ILE A 33 -5.43 -7.21 -2.29
CA ILE A 33 -4.56 -8.27 -2.83
C ILE A 33 -3.24 -7.66 -3.33
N ASP A 34 -3.34 -6.58 -4.11
CA ASP A 34 -2.20 -5.97 -4.79
C ASP A 34 -1.20 -5.32 -3.83
N ILE A 35 -1.67 -4.71 -2.73
CA ILE A 35 -0.78 -4.05 -1.75
C ILE A 35 0.04 -5.08 -0.96
N PRO A 36 -0.54 -6.11 -0.31
CA PRO A 36 0.25 -7.13 0.36
C PRO A 36 1.22 -7.85 -0.59
N HIS A 37 0.77 -8.11 -1.83
CA HIS A 37 1.64 -8.72 -2.83
C HIS A 37 2.82 -7.81 -3.19
N LEU A 38 2.59 -6.51 -3.38
CA LEU A 38 3.66 -5.54 -3.62
C LEU A 38 4.69 -5.53 -2.48
N LEU A 39 4.23 -5.46 -1.24
CA LEU A 39 5.11 -5.40 -0.06
C LEU A 39 5.98 -6.66 0.05
N SER A 40 5.41 -7.83 -0.28
CA SER A 40 6.19 -9.08 -0.35
C SER A 40 7.29 -9.06 -1.41
N GLN A 41 7.13 -8.29 -2.50
CA GLN A 41 8.15 -8.14 -3.54
C GLN A 41 9.20 -7.08 -3.19
N THR A 42 8.81 -6.00 -2.51
CA THR A 42 9.73 -4.91 -2.14
C THR A 42 10.44 -5.14 -0.82
N GLY A 43 9.91 -6.03 0.02
CA GLY A 43 10.40 -6.28 1.38
C GLY A 43 9.92 -5.26 2.41
N ASP A 44 8.98 -4.39 2.02
CA ASP A 44 8.38 -3.40 2.92
C ASP A 44 7.32 -4.05 3.84
N VAL A 45 6.92 -3.34 4.90
CA VAL A 45 6.11 -3.92 5.98
C VAL A 45 4.68 -3.38 5.92
N LEU A 46 3.69 -4.27 5.99
CA LEU A 46 2.29 -3.89 6.26
C LEU A 46 2.11 -3.78 7.77
N ARG A 47 1.91 -2.58 8.28
CA ARG A 47 1.65 -2.33 9.71
C ARG A 47 0.19 -2.59 10.05
N GLU A 48 -0.73 -2.00 9.28
CA GLU A 48 -2.16 -2.14 9.50
C GLU A 48 -2.92 -2.19 8.18
N SER A 49 -4.05 -2.90 8.18
CA SER A 49 -5.03 -2.82 7.11
C SER A 49 -6.44 -2.86 7.67
N SER A 50 -7.31 -1.99 7.15
CA SER A 50 -8.71 -1.94 7.55
C SER A 50 -9.61 -1.65 6.35
N VAL A 51 -10.88 -2.03 6.49
CA VAL A 51 -11.91 -1.74 5.50
C VAL A 51 -13.06 -1.05 6.22
N GLU A 52 -13.36 0.18 5.84
CA GLU A 52 -14.40 0.98 6.44
C GLU A 52 -15.28 1.60 5.36
N ALA A 53 -16.59 1.35 5.43
CA ALA A 53 -17.59 1.92 4.51
C ALA A 53 -17.28 1.75 3.00
N GLY A 54 -16.55 0.69 2.62
CA GLY A 54 -16.12 0.45 1.23
C GLY A 54 -14.81 1.10 0.83
N GLU A 55 -14.13 1.78 1.77
CA GLU A 55 -12.76 2.24 1.62
C GLU A 55 -11.79 1.26 2.28
N TYR A 56 -10.73 0.93 1.57
CA TYR A 56 -9.61 0.13 2.03
C TYR A 56 -8.50 1.08 2.49
N ARG A 57 -8.08 0.94 3.75
CA ARG A 57 -6.98 1.70 4.34
C ARG A 57 -5.83 0.76 4.67
N PHE A 58 -4.61 1.18 4.35
CA PHE A 58 -3.38 0.44 4.63
C PHE A 58 -2.36 1.39 5.24
N LEU A 59 -1.74 0.97 6.34
CA LEU A 59 -0.56 1.62 6.91
C LEU A 59 0.65 0.76 6.58
N LEU A 60 1.57 1.33 5.83
CA LEU A 60 2.78 0.67 5.33
C LEU A 60 3.98 1.33 6.01
N GLU A 61 5.01 0.55 6.29
CA GLU A 61 6.31 1.07 6.71
C GLU A 61 7.37 0.71 5.67
N LYS A 62 8.17 1.69 5.29
CA LYS A 62 9.34 1.47 4.45
C LYS A 62 10.39 0.70 5.24
N ALA A 63 10.76 -0.49 4.78
CA ALA A 63 11.85 -1.28 5.38
C ALA A 63 13.25 -0.73 5.03
#